data_AF-A0A949FQC4-F1
#
_entry.id   AF-A0A949FQC4-F1
#
_cell.length_a   1.000
_cell.length_b   1.000
_cell.length_c   1.000
_cell.angle_alpha   90.00
_cell.angle_beta   90.00
_cell.angle_gamma   90.00
#
_symmetry.space_group_name_H-M   'P 1'
#
loop_
_entity.id
_entity.type
_entity.pdbx_description
1 polymer ?
#
loop_
_entity_poly.entity_id
_entity_poly.type
_entity_poly.pdbx_seq_one_letter_code
_entity_poly.pdbx_strand_id
1 'polypeptide(L)'
;MLLAVTLIGTISIRNWRLRHNQIDPRWRDEVFYDCEELENKPSVTVDALYRTGAKVTLSNTGHTTLCYSGYGLNHIRTFQEFYIEGKWKKHDWEWCGTGASEFEILPKASVTFEIWFREDERRERILGGFGEKETNRSGLVVLATEP
;
A
#
# COMPACT_ATOMS: atom_id res chain seq x y z
N MET A 1 15.26 -25.25 -43.04
CA MET A 1 15.64 -24.13 -42.14
C MET A 1 14.35 -23.49 -41.66
N LEU A 2 13.81 -23.92 -40.52
CA LEU A 2 12.54 -23.43 -39.96
C LEU A 2 12.84 -22.28 -38.99
N LEU A 3 12.27 -21.10 -39.25
CA LEU A 3 12.20 -20.00 -38.30
C LEU A 3 10.96 -20.20 -37.42
N ALA A 4 11.19 -20.59 -36.17
CA ALA A 4 10.16 -20.57 -35.13
C ALA A 4 9.99 -19.13 -34.64
N VAL A 5 8.80 -18.56 -34.83
CA VAL A 5 8.41 -17.27 -34.28
C VAL A 5 7.89 -17.50 -32.86
N THR A 6 8.70 -17.14 -31.86
CA THR A 6 8.28 -17.17 -30.45
C THR A 6 7.47 -15.91 -30.15
N LEU A 7 6.14 -16.02 -30.22
CA LEU A 7 5.23 -14.96 -29.79
C LEU A 7 5.09 -15.02 -28.26
N ILE A 8 5.98 -14.36 -27.51
CA ILE A 8 5.87 -14.28 -26.05
C ILE A 8 4.91 -13.14 -25.69
N GLY A 9 3.81 -13.53 -25.03
CA GLY A 9 2.63 -12.74 -24.71
C GLY A 9 2.90 -11.35 -24.12
N THR A 10 2.45 -10.34 -24.85
CA THR A 10 2.34 -8.95 -24.39
C THR A 10 1.01 -8.69 -23.68
N ILE A 11 0.45 -9.69 -22.98
CA ILE A 11 -0.90 -9.61 -22.40
C ILE A 11 -0.90 -9.02 -20.96
N SER A 12 0.24 -8.98 -20.25
CA SER A 12 0.20 -8.70 -18.80
C SER A 12 0.26 -7.24 -18.34
N ILE A 13 0.46 -6.24 -19.21
CA ILE A 13 0.63 -4.84 -18.73
C ILE A 13 -0.65 -4.01 -18.92
N ARG A 14 -1.46 -4.29 -19.94
CA ARG A 14 -2.66 -3.48 -20.24
C ARG A 14 -3.83 -3.71 -19.30
N ASN A 15 -3.99 -4.90 -18.75
CA ASN A 15 -5.12 -5.20 -17.86
C ASN A 15 -4.96 -4.69 -16.42
N TRP A 16 -3.74 -4.33 -16.00
CA TRP A 16 -3.50 -3.80 -14.64
C TRP A 16 -3.97 -2.35 -14.48
N ARG A 17 -3.89 -1.57 -15.57
CA ARG A 17 -4.27 -0.14 -15.60
C ARG A 17 -5.77 0.11 -15.51
N LEU A 18 -6.62 -0.89 -15.79
CA LEU A 18 -8.09 -0.72 -15.85
C LEU A 18 -8.82 -1.04 -14.54
N ARG A 19 -8.16 -1.61 -13.52
CA ARG A 19 -8.77 -1.86 -12.20
C ARG A 19 -8.62 -0.71 -11.19
N HIS A 20 -8.06 0.42 -11.60
CA HIS A 20 -7.78 1.59 -10.75
C HIS A 20 -8.89 2.66 -10.75
N ASN A 21 -10.03 2.43 -11.41
CA ASN A 21 -11.07 3.44 -11.55
C ASN A 21 -12.23 3.33 -10.53
N GLN A 22 -12.00 2.70 -9.38
CA GLN A 22 -12.99 2.70 -8.30
C GLN A 22 -12.59 3.74 -7.26
N ILE A 23 -13.53 4.66 -7.03
CA ILE A 23 -13.43 5.78 -6.09
C ILE A 23 -12.97 5.24 -4.73
N ASP A 24 -11.85 5.77 -4.25
CA ASP A 24 -11.34 5.41 -2.94
C ASP A 24 -12.35 5.78 -1.86
N PRO A 25 -12.49 4.97 -0.80
CA PRO A 25 -13.51 5.22 0.20
C PRO A 25 -13.20 6.49 1.02
N ARG A 26 -14.25 7.30 1.29
CA ARG A 26 -14.13 8.53 2.09
C ARG A 26 -13.60 8.32 3.50
N TRP A 27 -13.73 7.12 4.06
CA TRP A 27 -13.24 6.85 5.42
C TRP A 27 -11.73 7.09 5.56
N ARG A 28 -10.97 7.04 4.45
CA ARG A 28 -9.53 7.31 4.48
C ARG A 28 -9.23 8.73 4.97
N ASP A 29 -10.12 9.69 4.67
CA ASP A 29 -10.01 11.09 5.10
C ASP A 29 -10.26 11.24 6.62
N GLU A 30 -10.95 10.29 7.23
CA GLU A 30 -11.30 10.31 8.66
C GLU A 30 -10.16 9.77 9.55
N VAL A 31 -9.13 9.15 8.98
CA VAL A 31 -8.03 8.54 9.75
C VAL A 31 -7.09 9.60 10.32
N PHE A 32 -6.82 10.64 9.54
CA PHE A 32 -5.91 11.73 9.88
C PHE A 32 -6.71 13.01 10.06
N TYR A 33 -7.48 13.08 11.16
CA TYR A 33 -8.31 14.23 11.48
C TYR A 33 -7.47 15.50 11.59
N ASP A 34 -7.95 16.60 10.99
CA ASP A 34 -7.26 17.90 10.91
C ASP A 34 -5.87 17.89 10.23
N CYS A 35 -5.53 16.84 9.47
CA CYS A 35 -4.31 16.83 8.65
C CYS A 35 -4.55 17.32 7.21
N GLU A 36 -3.54 17.95 6.63
CA GLU A 36 -3.48 18.18 5.18
C GLU A 36 -3.22 16.86 4.43
N GLU A 37 -3.62 16.79 3.16
CA GLU A 37 -3.33 15.62 2.32
C GLU A 37 -1.81 15.46 2.11
N LEU A 38 -1.34 14.22 2.19
CA LEU A 38 0.03 13.83 1.82
C LEU A 38 0.38 14.34 0.40
N GLU A 39 1.37 15.23 0.29
CA GLU A 39 1.82 15.80 -0.99
C GLU A 39 2.86 14.88 -1.63
N ASN A 40 3.81 14.37 -0.83
CA ASN A 40 4.79 13.39 -1.24
C ASN A 40 4.14 12.03 -1.46
N LYS A 41 3.85 11.71 -2.73
CA LYS A 41 3.30 10.41 -3.13
C LYS A 41 4.45 9.41 -3.35
N PRO A 42 4.71 8.46 -2.42
CA PRO A 42 5.71 7.44 -2.64
C PRO A 42 5.27 6.46 -3.74
N SER A 43 6.24 5.80 -4.36
CA SER A 43 5.95 4.70 -5.28
C SER A 43 5.95 3.37 -4.52
N VAL A 44 4.98 2.51 -4.83
CA VAL A 44 4.88 1.16 -4.24
C VAL A 44 5.07 0.11 -5.33
N THR A 45 5.92 -0.86 -5.06
CA THR A 45 6.15 -2.04 -5.91
C THR A 45 5.81 -3.29 -5.11
N VAL A 46 5.02 -4.19 -5.70
CA VAL A 46 4.80 -5.54 -5.14
C VAL A 46 5.91 -6.43 -5.67
N ASP A 47 6.88 -6.75 -4.83
CA ASP A 47 8.06 -7.55 -5.20
C ASP A 47 7.72 -9.04 -5.31
N ALA A 48 6.88 -9.52 -4.40
CA ALA A 48 6.39 -10.90 -4.40
C ALA A 48 4.98 -10.95 -3.82
N LEU A 49 4.15 -11.83 -4.38
CA LEU A 49 2.80 -12.09 -3.91
C LEU A 49 2.71 -13.55 -3.43
N TYR A 50 2.24 -13.73 -2.21
CA TYR A 50 2.05 -15.03 -1.59
C TYR A 50 0.55 -15.29 -1.41
N ARG A 51 0.19 -16.53 -1.06
CA ARG A 51 -1.21 -16.88 -0.76
C ARG A 51 -1.77 -16.06 0.41
N THR A 52 -0.94 -15.77 1.40
CA THR A 52 -1.35 -15.16 2.68
C THR A 52 -0.81 -13.74 2.85
N GLY A 53 -0.25 -13.13 1.81
CA GLY A 53 0.41 -11.84 1.95
C GLY A 53 1.21 -11.40 0.74
N ALA A 54 2.05 -10.39 0.93
CA ALA A 54 2.96 -9.91 -0.09
C ALA A 54 4.24 -9.34 0.55
N LYS A 55 5.29 -9.29 -0.27
CA LYS A 55 6.47 -8.48 0.00
C LYS A 55 6.40 -7.25 -0.89
N VAL A 56 6.44 -6.07 -0.29
CA VAL A 56 6.25 -4.80 -1.00
C VAL A 56 7.38 -3.84 -0.67
N THR A 57 7.88 -3.13 -1.67
CA THR A 57 8.86 -2.07 -1.48
C THR A 57 8.19 -0.73 -1.71
N LEU A 58 8.26 0.13 -0.70
CA LEU A 58 7.85 1.52 -0.78
C LEU A 58 9.09 2.39 -0.92
N SER A 59 9.14 3.16 -2.00
CA SER A 59 10.23 4.10 -2.28
C SER A 59 9.74 5.53 -2.11
N ASN A 60 10.43 6.29 -1.26
CA ASN A 60 10.18 7.72 -1.11
C ASN A 60 10.77 8.46 -2.32
N THR A 61 9.94 8.71 -3.32
CA THR A 61 10.33 9.40 -4.56
C THR A 61 10.27 10.92 -4.46
N GLY A 62 9.74 11.47 -3.37
CA GLY A 62 9.64 12.90 -3.14
C GLY A 62 10.87 13.50 -2.46
N HIS A 63 10.68 14.71 -1.93
CA HIS A 63 11.74 15.54 -1.34
C HIS A 63 11.64 15.67 0.18
N THR A 64 10.51 15.27 0.78
CA THR A 64 10.29 15.29 2.23
C THR A 64 10.54 13.91 2.83
N THR A 65 10.97 13.87 4.09
CA THR A 65 11.08 12.60 4.84
C THR A 65 9.68 12.10 5.17
N LEU A 66 9.41 10.83 4.85
CA LEU A 66 8.17 10.17 5.24
C LEU A 66 8.33 9.49 6.59
N CYS A 67 7.31 9.59 7.44
CA CYS A 67 7.21 8.91 8.73
C CYS A 67 6.09 7.87 8.68
N TYR A 68 6.30 6.73 9.32
CA TYR A 68 5.26 5.71 9.52
C TYR A 68 5.39 5.07 10.90
N SER A 69 4.30 4.50 11.41
CA SER A 69 4.33 3.71 12.65
C SER A 69 4.33 2.21 12.33
N GLY A 70 5.09 1.42 13.09
CA GLY A 70 5.15 -0.03 12.91
C GLY A 70 5.69 -0.77 14.12
N TYR A 71 5.63 -2.10 14.09
CA TYR A 71 6.20 -3.00 15.11
C TYR A 71 7.68 -3.35 14.84
N GLY A 72 8.22 -2.82 13.74
CA GLY A 72 9.59 -2.99 13.30
C GLY A 72 9.78 -2.25 11.98
N LEU A 73 11.04 -2.09 11.55
CA LEU A 73 11.39 -1.35 10.33
C LEU A 73 10.79 -1.97 9.05
N ASN A 74 10.46 -3.26 9.07
CA ASN A 74 9.83 -4.00 7.97
C ASN A 74 8.39 -4.44 8.28
N HIS A 75 7.83 -4.02 9.42
CA HIS A 75 6.48 -4.40 9.88
C HIS A 75 5.68 -3.14 10.21
N ILE A 76 5.20 -2.48 9.15
CA ILE A 76 4.34 -1.31 9.25
C ILE A 76 2.97 -1.67 9.85
N ARG A 77 2.39 -0.72 10.58
CA ARG A 77 0.99 -0.79 11.00
C ARG A 77 0.07 -0.62 9.79
N THR A 78 -0.86 -1.55 9.61
CA THR A 78 -1.70 -1.59 8.42
C THR A 78 -3.15 -1.20 8.68
N PHE A 79 -3.81 -0.73 7.63
CA PHE A 79 -5.26 -0.57 7.55
C PHE A 79 -5.79 -1.47 6.43
N GLN A 80 -7.01 -1.98 6.58
CA GLN A 80 -7.58 -2.97 5.66
C GLN A 80 -8.87 -2.45 5.02
N GLU A 81 -9.00 -2.71 3.71
CA GLU A 81 -10.27 -2.58 2.99
C GLU A 81 -10.65 -3.91 2.36
N PHE A 82 -11.94 -4.23 2.41
CA PHE A 82 -12.50 -5.34 1.63
C PHE A 82 -13.38 -4.84 0.51
N TYR A 83 -13.36 -5.56 -0.60
CA TYR A 83 -14.23 -5.31 -1.72
C TYR A 83 -15.57 -6.02 -1.51
N ILE A 84 -16.59 -5.26 -1.11
CA ILE A 84 -17.92 -5.75 -0.74
C ILE A 84 -18.97 -5.01 -1.56
N GLU A 85 -19.87 -5.74 -2.22
CA GLU A 85 -20.98 -5.18 -3.00
C GLU A 85 -20.54 -4.16 -4.06
N GLY A 86 -19.40 -4.44 -4.72
CA GLY A 86 -18.89 -3.58 -5.78
C GLY A 86 -18.16 -2.33 -5.30
N LYS A 87 -17.83 -2.20 -4.01
CA LYS A 87 -17.13 -1.04 -3.44
C LYS A 87 -16.08 -1.48 -2.42
N TRP A 88 -15.01 -0.69 -2.30
CA TRP A 88 -14.08 -0.82 -1.18
C TRP A 88 -14.74 -0.27 0.08
N LYS A 89 -14.69 -1.03 1.17
CA LYS A 89 -15.20 -0.63 2.47
C LYS A 89 -14.11 -0.80 3.52
N LYS A 90 -14.06 0.12 4.49
CA LYS A 90 -13.23 -0.03 5.69
C LYS A 90 -13.55 -1.35 6.34
N HIS A 91 -12.52 -2.11 6.72
CA HIS A 91 -12.70 -3.31 7.53
C HIS A 91 -11.97 -3.15 8.86
N ASP A 92 -10.78 -3.70 8.99
CA ASP A 92 -10.04 -3.74 10.24
C ASP A 92 -8.81 -2.82 10.21
N TRP A 93 -8.42 -2.44 11.42
CA TRP A 93 -7.20 -1.71 11.70
C TRP A 93 -6.37 -2.55 12.66
N GLU A 94 -5.16 -2.95 12.25
CA GLU A 94 -4.23 -3.59 13.16
C GLU A 94 -3.68 -2.54 14.14
N TRP A 95 -4.35 -2.39 15.28
CA TRP A 95 -3.88 -1.58 16.39
C TRP A 95 -4.16 -2.26 17.73
N CYS A 96 -3.11 -2.78 18.37
CA CYS A 96 -3.20 -3.29 19.74
C CYS A 96 -2.70 -2.28 20.80
N GLY A 97 -2.60 -0.98 20.49
CA GLY A 97 -2.29 0.08 21.46
C GLY A 97 -0.82 0.19 21.89
N THR A 98 -0.11 -0.91 22.04
CA THR A 98 1.26 -0.95 22.60
C THR A 98 2.29 -1.53 21.64
N GLY A 99 3.51 -0.99 21.65
CA GLY A 99 4.68 -1.59 20.99
C GLY A 99 4.97 -1.09 19.56
N ALA A 100 4.17 -0.17 19.03
CA ALA A 100 4.51 0.51 17.77
C ALA A 100 5.55 1.61 18.02
N SER A 101 6.54 1.68 17.13
CA SER A 101 7.54 2.76 17.06
C SER A 101 7.35 3.55 15.77
N GLU A 102 7.84 4.79 15.76
CA GLU A 102 7.91 5.60 14.56
C GLU A 102 9.22 5.34 13.81
N PHE A 103 9.13 5.31 12.49
CA PHE A 103 10.24 5.07 11.58
C PHE A 103 10.21 6.10 10.46
N GLU A 104 11.38 6.36 9.88
CA GLU A 104 11.57 7.36 8.84
C GLU A 104 12.06 6.73 7.53
N ILE A 105 11.61 7.28 6.42
CA ILE A 105 12.06 6.96 5.07
C ILE A 105 12.56 8.26 4.45
N LEU A 106 13.88 8.40 4.37
CA LEU A 106 14.52 9.58 3.81
C LEU A 106 14.18 9.74 2.31
N PRO A 107 14.29 10.95 1.76
CA PRO A 107 14.17 11.17 0.31
C PRO A 107 15.07 10.21 -0.47
N LYS A 108 14.52 9.58 -1.52
CA LYS A 108 15.17 8.57 -2.38
C LYS A 108 15.53 7.25 -1.69
N ALA A 109 15.20 7.09 -0.40
CA ALA A 109 15.33 5.82 0.28
C ALA A 109 14.09 4.95 0.04
N SER A 110 14.27 3.65 0.26
CA SER A 110 13.20 2.66 0.17
C SER A 110 13.19 1.79 1.41
N VAL A 111 12.03 1.25 1.70
CA VAL A 111 11.81 0.26 2.75
C VAL A 111 10.95 -0.87 2.20
N THR A 112 11.25 -2.09 2.63
CA THR A 112 10.49 -3.27 2.25
C THR A 112 9.66 -3.74 3.42
N PHE A 113 8.37 -3.93 3.19
CA PHE A 113 7.42 -4.43 4.16
C PHE A 113 6.98 -5.85 3.81
N GLU A 114 6.78 -6.64 4.84
CA GLU A 114 6.02 -7.90 4.75
C GLU A 114 4.60 -7.62 5.23
N ILE A 115 3.63 -7.85 4.36
CA ILE A 115 2.22 -7.64 4.64
C ILE A 115 1.47 -8.95 4.55
N TRP A 116 0.40 -9.06 5.33
CA TRP A 116 -0.43 -10.25 5.41
C TRP A 116 -1.83 -9.92 4.93
N PHE A 117 -2.40 -10.79 4.11
CA PHE A 117 -3.82 -10.77 3.78
C PHE A 117 -4.56 -11.68 4.75
N ARG A 118 -5.85 -11.41 4.95
CA ARG A 118 -6.72 -12.33 5.65
C ARG A 118 -6.97 -13.56 4.79
N GLU A 119 -7.02 -14.71 5.44
CA GLU A 119 -7.45 -15.96 4.82
C GLU A 119 -8.99 -16.01 4.73
N ASP A 120 -9.60 -15.00 4.14
CA ASP A 120 -11.01 -15.00 3.79
C ASP A 120 -11.14 -14.69 2.29
N GLU A 121 -12.10 -15.32 1.60
CA GLU A 121 -12.20 -15.29 0.12
C GLU A 121 -12.56 -13.92 -0.46
N ARG A 122 -12.49 -12.83 0.33
CA ARG A 122 -12.86 -11.48 -0.08
C ARG A 122 -11.62 -10.72 -0.49
N ARG A 123 -11.68 -10.19 -1.71
CA ARG A 123 -10.63 -9.33 -2.25
C ARG A 123 -10.27 -8.20 -1.29
N GLU A 124 -9.02 -8.18 -0.85
CA GLU A 124 -8.48 -7.26 0.14
C GLU A 124 -7.57 -6.17 -0.44
N ARG A 125 -7.51 -5.01 0.23
CA ARG A 125 -6.45 -4.00 0.08
C ARG A 125 -5.82 -3.75 1.44
N ILE A 126 -4.50 -3.74 1.47
CA ILE A 126 -3.70 -3.35 2.62
C ILE A 126 -3.14 -1.95 2.38
N LEU A 127 -3.29 -1.07 3.35
CA LEU A 127 -2.84 0.31 3.31
C LEU A 127 -1.89 0.61 4.47
N GLY A 128 -0.91 1.48 4.23
CA GLY A 128 -0.03 2.03 5.25
C GLY A 128 -0.35 3.50 5.48
N GLY A 129 -0.25 3.94 6.74
CA GLY A 129 -0.34 5.34 7.10
C GLY A 129 1.03 6.02 7.06
N PHE A 130 1.12 7.15 6.37
CA PHE A 130 2.34 7.93 6.24
C PHE A 130 2.08 9.39 6.57
N GLY A 131 3.06 10.05 7.19
CA GLY A 131 3.10 11.50 7.39
C GLY A 131 4.36 12.09 6.79
N GLU A 132 4.34 13.38 6.46
CA GLU A 132 5.55 14.11 6.09
C GLU A 132 6.14 14.81 7.31
N LYS A 133 7.40 14.48 7.62
CA LYS A 133 8.11 15.01 8.79
C LYS A 133 8.09 16.54 8.80
N GLU A 134 7.88 17.12 9.97
CA GLU A 134 7.85 18.58 10.20
C GLU A 134 6.69 19.32 9.50
N THR A 135 5.69 18.58 9.00
CA THR A 135 4.46 19.14 8.43
C THR A 135 3.23 18.57 9.14
N ASN A 136 2.04 19.07 8.80
CA ASN A 136 0.76 18.48 9.21
C ASN A 136 0.14 17.60 8.10
N ARG A 137 0.97 17.06 7.19
CA ARG A 137 0.48 16.26 6.06
C ARG A 137 0.52 14.78 6.37
N SER A 138 -0.57 14.08 6.07
CA SER A 138 -0.68 12.63 6.26
C SER A 138 -1.62 12.00 5.25
N GLY A 139 -1.47 10.70 5.04
CA GLY A 139 -2.30 9.98 4.09
C GLY A 139 -2.12 8.47 4.14
N LEU A 140 -3.12 7.78 3.61
CA LEU A 140 -3.07 6.34 3.40
C LEU A 140 -2.53 6.04 2.00
N VAL A 141 -1.58 5.13 1.93
CA VAL A 141 -1.02 4.61 0.68
C VAL A 141 -1.37 3.14 0.56
N VAL A 142 -1.93 2.72 -0.57
CA VAL A 142 -2.19 1.30 -0.85
C VAL A 142 -0.85 0.58 -1.03
N LEU A 143 -0.58 -0.38 -0.14
CA LEU A 143 0.64 -1.19 -0.14
C LEU A 143 0.49 -2.41 -1.03
N ALA A 144 -0.66 -3.08 -0.98
CA ALA A 144 -1.02 -4.11 -1.94
C ALA A 144 -2.53 -4.28 -2.06
N THR A 145 -2.93 -4.93 -3.15
CA THR A 145 -4.28 -5.41 -3.39
C THR A 145 -4.20 -6.89 -3.69
N GLU A 146 -5.02 -7.69 -3.02
CA GLU A 146 -5.20 -9.10 -3.36
C GLU A 146 -5.71 -9.24 -4.82
N PRO A 147 -5.16 -10.18 -5.59
CA PRO A 147 -5.40 -10.31 -7.04
C PRO A 147 -6.86 -10.49 -7.47
#